data_AF-A0A1E4ZIU2-F1
#
_entry.id   AF-A0A1E4ZIU2-F1
#
_cell.length_a   1.000
_cell.length_b   1.000
_cell.length_c   1.000
_cell.angle_alpha   90.00
_cell.angle_beta   90.00
_cell.angle_gamma   90.00
#
_symmetry.space_group_name_H-M   'P 1'
#
loop_
_entity.id
_entity.type
_entity.pdbx_description
1 polymer ?
#
loop_
_entity_poly.entity_id
_entity_poly.type
_entity_poly.pdbx_seq_one_letter_code
_entity_poly.pdbx_strand_id
1 'polypeptide(L)'
;MAKRKKIESVKERLTMDQAKELTNEVNKKPTTKKSSSNNQEPNSKQRVKITTMINPQLRDQLKILAVQKGVKFSDLLEEVIKEYLDKK
;
A
#
# COMPACT_ATOMS: atom_id res chain seq x y z
N MET A 1 49.62 23.84 11.96
CA MET A 1 48.28 24.41 11.72
C MET A 1 47.38 23.33 11.14
N ALA A 2 46.34 22.90 11.87
CA ALA A 2 45.38 21.92 11.39
C ALA A 2 44.20 22.65 10.72
N LYS A 3 43.92 22.35 9.45
CA LYS A 3 42.63 22.64 8.83
C LYS A 3 41.94 21.32 8.52
N ARG A 4 40.83 21.04 9.20
CA ARG A 4 39.89 19.94 8.91
C ARG A 4 38.57 20.52 8.40
N LYS A 5 37.85 19.68 7.64
CA LYS A 5 36.39 19.63 7.38
C LYS A 5 35.85 20.61 6.32
N LYS A 6 34.84 20.30 5.49
CA LYS A 6 33.71 19.33 5.55
C LYS A 6 33.43 18.78 4.12
N ILE A 7 33.25 17.48 3.91
CA ILE A 7 31.99 16.69 3.86
C ILE A 7 30.92 17.29 2.93
N GLU A 8 30.78 16.63 1.77
CA GLU A 8 29.63 16.70 0.87
C GLU A 8 28.39 16.07 1.53
N SER A 9 27.26 16.76 1.51
CA SER A 9 25.94 16.12 1.59
C SER A 9 24.90 17.04 0.95
N VAL A 10 24.66 16.87 -0.35
CA VAL A 10 23.50 17.46 -1.01
C VAL A 10 22.32 16.53 -0.71
N LYS A 11 21.58 16.86 0.34
CA LYS A 11 20.26 16.29 0.62
C LYS A 11 19.21 17.36 0.36
N GLU A 12 18.06 16.88 -0.10
CA GLU A 12 16.75 17.56 -0.16
C GLU A 12 16.40 18.25 -1.49
N ARG A 13 15.62 17.50 -2.29
CA ARG A 13 14.59 18.06 -3.16
C ARG A 13 13.24 17.52 -2.72
N LEU A 14 12.32 18.43 -2.40
CA LEU A 14 10.96 18.51 -2.92
C LEU A 14 10.31 19.77 -2.33
N THR A 15 10.09 20.78 -3.16
CA THR A 15 9.43 22.03 -2.80
C THR A 15 7.91 21.85 -2.74
N MET A 16 7.28 22.64 -1.87
CA MET A 16 5.88 22.60 -1.44
C MET A 16 4.80 22.90 -2.51
N ASP A 17 5.08 22.74 -3.81
CA ASP A 17 4.14 23.08 -4.89
C ASP A 17 3.34 21.89 -5.45
N GLN A 18 3.60 20.66 -5.01
CA GLN A 18 2.90 19.46 -5.52
C GLN A 18 1.62 19.05 -4.77
N ALA A 19 1.17 19.83 -3.79
CA ALA A 19 0.14 19.38 -2.84
C ALA A 19 -1.27 19.99 -3.00
N LYS A 20 -1.55 20.87 -3.98
CA LYS A 20 -2.83 21.62 -3.97
C LYS A 20 -3.68 21.70 -5.25
N GLU A 21 -3.29 21.14 -6.39
CA GLU A 21 -4.08 21.26 -7.65
C GLU A 21 -4.60 19.93 -8.24
N LEU A 22 -4.72 18.86 -7.44
CA LEU A 22 -5.19 17.54 -7.93
C LEU A 22 -6.64 17.19 -7.57
N THR A 23 -7.46 18.19 -7.28
CA THR A 23 -8.91 18.00 -7.14
C THR A 23 -9.62 19.19 -7.73
N ASN A 24 -10.00 19.11 -9.01
CA ASN A 24 -11.37 19.33 -9.48
C ASN A 24 -11.38 19.40 -11.02
N GLU A 25 -12.44 18.83 -11.60
CA GLU A 25 -12.89 19.02 -13.00
C GLU A 25 -12.32 18.11 -14.09
N VAL A 26 -12.74 16.84 -14.03
CA VAL A 26 -13.67 16.18 -14.99
C VAL A 26 -13.76 16.72 -16.44
N ASN A 27 -13.70 15.77 -17.40
CA ASN A 27 -14.18 15.73 -18.81
C ASN A 27 -13.25 16.32 -19.92
N LYS A 28 -12.90 15.68 -21.06
CA LYS A 28 -13.42 14.53 -21.86
C LYS A 28 -12.40 14.04 -22.92
N LYS A 29 -12.43 12.71 -23.19
CA LYS A 29 -12.22 11.98 -24.50
C LYS A 29 -10.79 11.83 -25.10
N PRO A 30 -10.55 10.84 -25.99
CA PRO A 30 -10.75 9.38 -25.86
C PRO A 30 -9.51 8.59 -26.37
N THR A 31 -8.90 7.70 -25.58
CA THR A 31 -7.81 6.86 -26.09
C THR A 31 -8.19 5.39 -26.03
N THR A 32 -8.54 4.90 -27.23
CA THR A 32 -8.33 3.55 -27.75
C THR A 32 -8.51 2.41 -26.74
N LYS A 33 -9.71 1.82 -26.73
CA LYS A 33 -9.96 0.51 -26.11
C LYS A 33 -9.04 -0.54 -26.75
N LYS A 34 -7.86 -0.79 -26.16
CA LYS A 34 -7.29 -2.14 -26.22
C LYS A 34 -8.20 -2.98 -25.34
N SER A 35 -9.11 -3.70 -25.99
CA SER A 35 -9.78 -4.85 -25.41
C SER A 35 -8.69 -5.77 -24.88
N SER A 36 -8.33 -5.64 -23.60
CA SER A 36 -7.52 -6.62 -22.91
C SER A 36 -8.33 -7.89 -22.98
N SER A 37 -7.85 -8.83 -23.81
CA SER A 37 -8.39 -10.16 -23.96
C SER A 37 -8.72 -10.70 -22.57
N ASN A 38 -10.00 -11.01 -22.37
CA ASN A 38 -10.48 -11.68 -21.18
C ASN A 38 -10.02 -13.14 -21.28
N ASN A 39 -8.72 -13.38 -21.12
CA ASN A 39 -8.20 -14.68 -20.79
C ASN A 39 -8.61 -14.94 -19.34
N GLN A 40 -9.88 -15.30 -19.15
CA GLN A 40 -10.30 -15.97 -17.93
C GLN A 40 -9.52 -17.28 -17.89
N GLU A 41 -8.44 -17.25 -17.11
CA GLU A 41 -7.68 -18.43 -16.75
C GLU A 41 -8.68 -19.47 -16.19
N PRO A 42 -8.81 -20.64 -16.82
CA PRO A 42 -9.81 -21.59 -16.43
C PRO A 42 -9.39 -22.18 -15.08
N ASN A 43 -10.33 -22.15 -14.13
CA ASN A 43 -10.27 -22.89 -12.86
C ASN A 43 -9.42 -22.27 -11.72
N SER A 44 -9.41 -20.95 -11.59
CA SER A 44 -8.82 -20.27 -10.43
C SER A 44 -9.87 -20.10 -9.33
N LYS A 45 -9.60 -20.65 -8.14
CA LYS A 45 -10.40 -20.44 -6.91
C LYS A 45 -10.94 -19.02 -6.87
N GLN A 46 -12.25 -18.86 -6.71
CA GLN A 46 -12.92 -17.55 -6.69
C GLN A 46 -12.16 -16.60 -5.76
N ARG A 47 -11.44 -15.64 -6.35
CA ARG A 47 -10.58 -14.74 -5.60
C ARG A 47 -11.44 -13.72 -4.88
N VAL A 48 -11.65 -13.91 -3.59
CA VAL A 48 -12.41 -12.97 -2.75
C VAL A 48 -11.48 -11.85 -2.29
N LYS A 49 -11.84 -10.59 -2.60
CA LYS A 49 -11.12 -9.41 -2.09
C LYS A 49 -11.82 -8.89 -0.85
N ILE A 50 -11.13 -8.90 0.29
CA ILE A 50 -11.61 -8.32 1.55
C ILE A 50 -11.06 -6.91 1.68
N THR A 51 -11.94 -5.94 1.95
CA THR A 51 -11.57 -4.55 2.23
C THR A 51 -12.15 -4.16 3.58
N THR A 52 -11.30 -3.78 4.53
CA THR A 52 -11.70 -3.48 5.91
C THR A 52 -10.96 -2.24 6.40
N MET A 53 -11.66 -1.38 7.14
CA MET A 53 -11.07 -0.25 7.84
C MET A 53 -10.53 -0.71 9.19
N ILE A 54 -9.26 -0.44 9.46
CA ILE A 54 -8.62 -0.75 10.74
C ILE A 54 -7.99 0.50 11.33
N ASN A 55 -7.94 0.58 12.67
CA ASN A 55 -7.25 1.67 13.35
C ASN A 55 -5.77 1.70 12.92
N PRO A 56 -5.21 2.86 12.51
CA PRO A 56 -3.81 2.98 12.10
C PRO A 56 -2.80 2.46 13.12
N GLN A 57 -3.04 2.68 14.42
CA GLN A 57 -2.13 2.23 15.48
C GLN A 57 -2.10 0.70 15.55
N LEU A 58 -3.27 0.06 15.47
CA LEU A 58 -3.40 -1.39 15.46
C LEU A 58 -2.74 -1.99 14.21
N ARG A 59 -2.90 -1.34 13.06
CA ARG A 59 -2.24 -1.75 11.80
C ARG A 59 -0.73 -1.81 11.97
N ASP A 60 -0.12 -0.79 12.57
CA ASP A 60 1.34 -0.75 12.70
C ASP A 60 1.85 -1.75 13.74
N GLN A 61 1.10 -1.98 14.83
CA GLN A 61 1.38 -3.08 15.76
C GLN A 61 1.35 -4.44 15.06
N LEU A 62 0.33 -4.70 14.23
CA LEU A 62 0.21 -5.96 13.49
C LEU A 62 1.33 -6.14 12.47
N LYS A 63 1.79 -5.06 11.81
CA LYS A 63 2.96 -5.15 10.92
C LYS A 63 4.23 -5.50 11.69
N ILE A 64 4.46 -4.87 12.84
CA ILE A 64 5.62 -5.17 13.69
C ILE A 64 5.57 -6.65 14.11
N LEU A 65 4.40 -7.11 14.53
CA LEU A 65 4.18 -8.50 14.95
C LEU A 65 4.39 -9.49 13.79
N ALA A 66 3.94 -9.15 12.57
CA ALA A 66 4.20 -9.95 11.38
C ALA A 66 5.70 -10.09 11.08
N VAL A 67 6.45 -8.99 11.19
CA VAL A 67 7.91 -9.00 11.02
C VAL A 67 8.59 -9.85 12.10
N GLN A 68 8.18 -9.72 13.36
CA GLN A 68 8.71 -10.52 14.47
C GLN A 68 8.46 -12.02 14.29
N LYS A 69 7.28 -12.40 13.78
CA LYS A 69 6.91 -13.79 13.49
C LYS A 69 7.49 -14.31 12.17
N GLY A 70 8.08 -13.44 11.33
CA GLY A 70 8.58 -13.83 10.00
C GLY A 70 7.47 -14.21 9.02
N VAL A 71 6.24 -13.75 9.23
CA VAL A 71 5.08 -14.05 8.37
C VAL A 71 4.66 -12.83 7.57
N LYS A 72 3.90 -13.05 6.49
CA LYS A 72 3.31 -11.93 5.75
C LYS A 72 2.20 -11.28 6.57
N PHE A 73 2.12 -9.95 6.47
CA PHE A 73 1.04 -9.18 7.11
C PHE A 73 -0.36 -9.63 6.66
N SER A 74 -0.52 -10.01 5.38
CA SER A 74 -1.79 -10.53 4.85
C SER A 74 -2.27 -11.77 5.61
N ASP A 75 -1.35 -12.69 5.87
CA ASP A 75 -1.66 -14.01 6.41
C ASP A 75 -2.03 -13.88 7.88
N LEU A 76 -1.26 -13.05 8.62
CA LEU A 76 -1.57 -12.70 10.00
C LEU A 76 -2.92 -11.96 10.12
N LEU A 77 -3.20 -11.02 9.21
CA LEU A 77 -4.47 -10.29 9.22
C LEU A 77 -5.65 -11.22 8.96
N GLU A 78 -5.49 -12.18 8.04
CA GLU A 78 -6.50 -13.18 7.76
C GLU A 78 -6.77 -14.09 8.97
N GLU A 79 -5.72 -14.52 9.68
CA GLU A 79 -5.83 -15.28 10.93
C GLU A 79 -6.61 -14.53 12.01
N VAL A 80 -6.27 -13.26 12.24
CA VAL A 80 -6.97 -12.40 13.21
C VAL A 80 -8.45 -12.22 12.85
N ILE A 81 -8.77 -12.04 11.57
CA ILE A 81 -10.15 -11.92 11.11
C ILE A 81 -10.90 -13.24 11.30
N LYS A 82 -10.29 -14.38 10.97
CA LYS A 82 -10.89 -15.72 11.17
C LYS A 82 -11.20 -15.97 12.64
N GLU A 83 -10.24 -15.75 13.53
CA GLU A 83 -10.45 -15.91 14.97
C GLU A 83 -11.58 -15.03 15.51
N TYR A 84 -11.74 -13.81 14.97
CA TYR A 84 -12.82 -12.91 15.37
C TYR A 84 -14.19 -13.40 14.88
N LEU A 85 -14.26 -13.96 13.67
CA LEU A 85 -15.50 -14.51 13.11
C LEU A 85 -15.90 -15.81 13.82
N ASP A 86 -14.94 -16.67 14.18
CA ASP A 86 -15.21 -17.94 14.85
C ASP A 86 -15.67 -17.77 16.31
N LYS A 87 -15.36 -16.63 16.95
CA LYS A 87 -15.77 -16.29 18.32
C LYS A 87 -17.19 -15.71 18.41
N LYS A 88 -17.85 -15.43 17.29
CA LYS A 88 -19.20 -14.85 17.23
C LYS A 88 -20.23 -15.90 16.85
#